data_AF-A0A3N5L039-F1
#
_entry.id   AF-A0A3N5L039-F1
#
_cell.length_a   1.000
_cell.length_b   1.000
_cell.length_c   1.000
_cell.angle_alpha   90.00
_cell.angle_beta   90.00
_cell.angle_gamma   90.00
#
_symmetry.space_group_name_H-M   'P 1'
#
loop_
_entity.id
_entity.type
_entity.pdbx_description
1 polymer ?
#
loop_
_entity_poly.entity_id
_entity_poly.type
_entity_poly.pdbx_seq_one_letter_code
_entity_poly.pdbx_strand_id
1 'polypeptide(L)' 'TPIGYLPRKEDIDVKGVALPDGALQQLLEVDVAAWHREIDDIGRYLEEFGGRLPPALRSEYQRVKQALG' A
#
# COMPACT_ATOMS: atom_id res chain seq x y z
N THR A 1 -4.25 -0.75 8.02
CA THR A 1 -3.37 -1.76 7.40
C THR A 1 -1.93 -1.27 7.50
N PRO A 2 -0.92 -2.12 7.20
CA PRO A 2 0.48 -1.68 7.18
C PRO A 2 0.76 -0.46 6.29
N ILE A 3 -0.02 -0.32 5.21
CA ILE A 3 0.10 0.73 4.20
C ILE A 3 -0.82 1.93 4.44
N GLY A 4 -1.50 2.01 5.59
CA GLY A 4 -2.39 3.12 5.94
C GLY A 4 -3.84 2.70 6.20
N TYR A 5 -4.78 3.62 5.99
CA TYR A 5 -6.20 3.35 6.18
C TYR A 5 -6.82 2.84 4.89
N LEU A 6 -7.47 1.69 4.97
CA LEU A 6 -8.33 1.19 3.91
C LEU A 6 -9.78 1.25 4.41
N PRO A 7 -10.73 1.62 3.55
CA PRO A 7 -12.15 1.53 3.87
C PRO A 7 -12.53 0.06 4.08
N ARG A 8 -13.55 -0.17 4.90
CA ARG A 8 -14.29 -1.42 4.87
C ARG A 8 -15.18 -1.45 3.62
N LYS A 9 -15.65 -2.63 3.23
CA LYS A 9 -16.51 -2.77 2.05
C LYS A 9 -17.76 -1.91 2.17
N GLU A 10 -18.33 -1.86 3.36
CA GLU A 10 -19.51 -1.09 3.73
C GLU A 10 -19.31 0.43 3.75
N ASP A 11 -18.05 0.90 3.76
CA ASP A 11 -17.74 2.34 3.68
C ASP A 11 -17.82 2.87 2.23
N ILE A 12 -18.02 1.98 1.23
CA ILE A 12 -18.10 2.32 -0.20
C ILE A 12 -19.54 2.15 -0.69
N ASP A 13 -20.17 3.23 -1.11
CA ASP A 13 -21.46 3.17 -1.80
C ASP A 13 -21.27 2.66 -3.25
N VAL A 14 -21.81 1.47 -3.51
CA VAL A 14 -21.78 0.81 -4.83
C VAL A 14 -23.14 0.77 -5.51
N LYS A 15 -24.10 1.60 -5.06
CA LYS A 15 -25.44 1.64 -5.64
C LYS A 15 -25.38 1.92 -7.15
N GLY A 16 -25.96 1.01 -7.93
CA GLY A 16 -26.00 1.09 -9.39
C GLY A 16 -24.74 0.56 -10.10
N VAL A 17 -23.78 0.02 -9.36
CA VAL A 17 -22.59 -0.64 -9.94
C VAL A 17 -22.80 -2.15 -9.94
N ALA A 18 -22.73 -2.77 -11.12
CA ALA A 18 -22.73 -4.22 -11.26
C ALA A 18 -21.32 -4.75 -10.94
N LEU A 19 -21.18 -5.41 -9.79
CA LEU A 19 -19.92 -6.02 -9.36
C LEU A 19 -20.08 -7.54 -9.23
N PRO A 20 -19.12 -8.33 -9.73
CA PRO A 20 -19.06 -9.74 -9.44
C PRO A 20 -18.92 -10.02 -7.95
N ASP A 21 -19.35 -11.21 -7.52
CA ASP A 21 -19.13 -11.68 -6.16
C ASP A 21 -17.64 -11.65 -5.81
N GLY A 22 -17.31 -11.08 -4.65
CA GLY A 22 -15.93 -10.96 -4.17
C GLY A 22 -15.12 -9.81 -4.79
N ALA A 23 -15.62 -9.08 -5.78
CA ALA A 23 -14.86 -8.00 -6.43
C ALA A 23 -14.38 -6.91 -5.45
N LEU A 24 -15.27 -6.42 -4.56
CA LEU A 24 -14.87 -5.47 -3.51
C LEU A 24 -13.89 -6.07 -2.51
N GLN A 25 -13.94 -7.37 -2.26
CA GLN A 25 -12.95 -8.00 -1.39
C GLN A 25 -11.57 -7.95 -2.04
N GLN A 26 -11.48 -8.35 -3.30
CA GLN A 26 -10.24 -8.34 -4.05
C GLN A 26 -9.66 -6.93 -4.19
N LEU A 27 -10.51 -5.92 -4.48
CA LEU A 27 -10.07 -4.53 -4.62
C LEU A 27 -9.54 -3.92 -3.32
N LEU A 28 -10.03 -4.37 -2.17
CA LEU A 28 -9.64 -3.88 -0.85
C LEU A 28 -8.63 -4.80 -0.14
N GLU A 29 -8.21 -5.87 -0.79
CA GLU A 29 -7.25 -6.81 -0.24
C GLU A 29 -5.84 -6.20 -0.25
N VAL A 30 -5.08 -6.48 0.82
CA VAL A 30 -3.67 -6.13 0.91
C VAL A 30 -2.87 -7.43 0.91
N ASP A 31 -2.34 -7.81 -0.25
CA ASP A 31 -1.40 -8.93 -0.37
C ASP A 31 -0.04 -8.53 0.22
N VAL A 32 0.22 -8.96 1.45
CA VAL A 32 1.45 -8.65 2.18
C VAL A 32 2.69 -9.15 1.43
N ALA A 33 2.63 -10.31 0.79
CA ALA A 33 3.78 -10.87 0.07
C ALA A 33 4.10 -10.07 -1.20
N ALA A 34 3.07 -9.58 -1.91
CA ALA A 34 3.26 -8.64 -3.01
C ALA A 34 3.83 -7.31 -2.51
N TRP A 35 3.32 -6.78 -1.40
CA TRP A 35 3.80 -5.54 -0.81
C TRP A 35 5.25 -5.61 -0.32
N HIS A 36 5.75 -6.76 0.12
CA HIS A 36 7.17 -6.95 0.41
C HIS A 36 8.06 -6.74 -0.82
N ARG A 37 7.63 -7.25 -1.99
CA ARG A 37 8.37 -7.02 -3.23
C ARG A 37 8.31 -5.55 -3.64
N GLU A 38 7.12 -4.95 -3.55
CA GLU A 38 6.91 -3.55 -3.91
C GLU A 38 7.72 -2.60 -3.02
N ILE A 39 7.76 -2.85 -1.70
CA ILE A 39 8.50 -1.97 -0.78
C ILE A 39 10.00 -2.03 -1.06
N ASP A 40 10.55 -3.20 -1.41
CA ASP A 40 11.95 -3.31 -1.81
C ASP A 40 12.23 -2.56 -3.13
N ASP A 41 11.31 -2.60 -4.09
CA ASP A 41 11.41 -1.87 -5.36
C ASP A 41 11.35 -0.35 -5.16
N ILE A 42 10.44 0.12 -4.30
CA ILE A 42 10.37 1.53 -3.86
C ILE A 42 11.69 1.93 -3.19
N GLY A 43 12.26 1.06 -2.35
CA GLY A 43 13.56 1.30 -1.71
C GLY A 43 14.65 1.56 -2.75
N ARG A 44 14.76 0.70 -3.78
CA ARG A 44 15.71 0.86 -4.88
C ARG A 44 15.51 2.16 -5.64
N TYR A 45 14.26 2.52 -5.95
CA TYR A 45 13.95 3.80 -6.60
C TYR A 45 14.33 5.01 -5.74
N LEU A 46 14.06 4.98 -4.43
CA LEU A 46 14.41 6.08 -3.52
C LEU A 46 15.92 6.26 -3.37
N GLU A 47 16.71 5.20 -3.53
CA GLU A 47 18.18 5.25 -3.50
C GLU A 47 18.76 6.06 -4.68
N GLU A 48 18.10 6.09 -5.84
CA GLU A 48 18.54 6.86 -7.01
C GLU A 48 18.67 8.37 -6.72
N PHE A 49 17.92 8.88 -5.74
CA PHE A 49 17.98 10.28 -5.31
C PHE A 49 19.17 10.59 -4.40
N GLY A 50 19.82 9.57 -3.83
CA GLY A 50 20.98 9.70 -2.96
C GLY A 50 20.78 10.72 -1.83
N GLY A 51 21.71 11.67 -1.72
CA GLY A 51 21.68 12.72 -0.70
C GLY A 51 20.56 13.76 -0.87
N ARG A 52 19.85 13.78 -2.01
CA ARG A 52 18.72 14.69 -2.25
C ARG A 52 17.40 14.14 -1.71
N LEU A 53 17.34 12.87 -1.30
CA LEU A 53 16.12 12.29 -0.77
C LEU A 53 15.74 12.98 0.55
N PRO A 54 14.56 13.59 0.66
CA PRO A 54 14.09 14.19 1.90
C PRO A 54 14.09 13.17 3.05
N PRO A 55 14.60 13.51 4.24
CA PRO A 55 14.63 12.61 5.39
C PRO A 55 13.25 12.04 5.75
N ALA A 56 12.20 12.85 5.61
CA ALA A 56 10.81 12.42 5.87
C ALA A 56 10.36 11.26 4.96
N LEU A 57 10.74 11.26 3.68
CA LEU A 57 10.42 10.15 2.77
C LEU A 57 11.18 8.88 3.15
N ARG A 58 12.43 9.01 3.60
CA ARG A 58 13.20 7.87 4.12
C ARG A 58 12.56 7.30 5.37
N SER A 59 12.10 8.16 6.28
CA SER A 59 11.38 7.74 7.49
C SER A 59 10.08 7.02 7.18
N GLU A 60 9.28 7.52 6.23
CA GLU A 60 8.04 6.86 5.82
C GLU A 60 8.27 5.51 5.16
N TYR A 61 9.27 5.40 4.27
CA TYR A 61 9.67 4.11 3.70
C TYR A 61 9.99 3.08 4.80
N GLN A 62 10.80 3.46 5.79
CA GLN A 62 11.14 2.58 6.91
C GLN A 62 9.92 2.23 7.77
N ARG A 63 9.02 3.18 8.02
CA ARG A 63 7.78 2.93 8.77
C ARG A 63 6.91 1.88 8.07
N VAL A 64 6.70 2.02 6.76
CA VAL A 64 5.88 1.07 5.98
C VAL A 64 6.57 -0.30 5.93
N LYS A 65 7.87 -0.35 5.68
CA LYS A 65 8.65 -1.60 5.63
C LYS A 65 8.54 -2.38 6.95
N GLN A 66 8.68 -1.70 8.09
CA GLN A 66 8.51 -2.32 9.41
C GLN A 66 7.07 -2.75 9.69
N ALA A 67 6.08 -1.97 9.26
CA ALA A 67 4.68 -2.30 9.48
C ALA A 67 4.22 -3.54 8.68
N LEU A 68 4.90 -3.87 7.58
CA LEU A 68 4.63 -5.05 6.76
C LEU A 68 5.13 -6.35 7.41
N GLY A 69 6.07 -6.28 8.36
CA GLY A 69 6.68 -7.43 9.04
C GLY A 69 8.10 -7.69 8.61
#